data_AF-A0A1M7AU01-F1
#
_entry.id   AF-A0A1M7AU01-F1
#
_cell.length_a   1.000
_cell.length_b   1.000
_cell.length_c   1.000
_cell.angle_alpha   90.00
_cell.angle_beta   90.00
_cell.angle_gamma   90.00
#
_symmetry.space_group_name_H-M   'P 1'
#
loop_
_entity.id
_entity.type
_entity.pdbx_description
1 polymer ?
#
loop_
_entity_poly.entity_id
_entity_poly.type
_entity_poly.pdbx_seq_one_letter_code
_entity_poly.pdbx_strand_id
1 'polypeptide(L)'
;MASQEMINEYRRWRAFQRQAQLDTEHRAARRKLDEARVSATRMTEAYRSMAEKGAEEGAFYRTLYLRSHDDAALACEGWLFVRRVLSEGGSTRVRATLLETFRLANGQLEPGKTPAEKVTLEIYDQLLVDKGMATAVRVDRVDGDRQVQFLTFSDQARGDLRQHLN
;
A
#
# COMPACT_ATOMS: atom_id res chain seq x y z
N MET A 1 -5.28 -36.16 15.19
CA MET A 1 -5.66 -35.19 14.13
C MET A 1 -6.14 -33.93 14.83
N ALA A 2 -5.64 -32.74 14.46
CA ALA A 2 -6.16 -31.51 15.03
C ALA A 2 -7.63 -31.35 14.62
N SER A 3 -8.51 -30.96 15.55
CA SER A 3 -9.90 -30.67 15.21
C SER A 3 -9.96 -29.48 14.25
N GLN A 4 -11.00 -29.42 13.42
CA GLN A 4 -11.20 -28.29 12.49
C GLN A 4 -11.26 -26.95 13.25
N GLU A 5 -11.77 -26.96 14.47
CA GLU A 5 -11.82 -25.81 15.38
C GLU A 5 -10.43 -25.32 15.76
N MET A 6 -9.53 -26.21 16.19
CA MET A 6 -8.13 -25.86 16.50
C MET A 6 -7.41 -25.26 15.27
N ILE A 7 -7.66 -25.80 14.07
CA ILE A 7 -7.06 -25.27 12.83
C ILE A 7 -7.56 -23.85 12.55
N ASN A 8 -8.85 -23.59 12.76
CA ASN A 8 -9.46 -22.27 12.55
C ASN A 8 -8.95 -21.25 13.58
N GLU A 9 -8.81 -21.64 14.85
CA GLU A 9 -8.20 -20.82 15.89
C GLU A 9 -6.75 -20.46 15.57
N TYR A 10 -5.95 -21.45 15.17
CA TYR A 10 -4.58 -21.23 14.75
C TYR A 10 -4.46 -20.23 13.58
N ARG A 11 -5.33 -20.36 12.56
CA ARG A 11 -5.38 -19.43 11.43
C ARG A 11 -5.73 -18.00 11.85
N ARG A 12 -6.74 -17.85 12.73
CA ARG A 12 -7.12 -16.54 13.30
C ARG A 12 -5.96 -15.92 14.07
N TRP A 13 -5.32 -16.69 14.93
CA TRP A 13 -4.16 -16.25 15.70
C TRP A 13 -3.01 -15.78 14.80
N ARG A 14 -2.66 -16.55 13.75
CA ARG A 14 -1.66 -16.11 12.76
C ARG A 14 -2.03 -14.81 12.07
N ALA A 15 -3.30 -14.62 11.70
CA ALA A 15 -3.76 -13.39 11.08
C ALA A 15 -3.62 -12.19 12.02
N PHE A 16 -3.96 -12.33 13.31
CA PHE A 16 -3.76 -11.27 14.30
C PHE A 16 -2.29 -10.92 14.53
N GLN A 17 -1.42 -11.92 14.59
CA GLN A 17 0.03 -11.67 14.69
C GLN A 17 0.56 -10.91 13.49
N ARG A 18 0.14 -11.30 12.28
CA ARG A 18 0.54 -10.62 11.05
C ARG A 18 -0.01 -9.19 11.00
N GLN A 19 -1.25 -8.97 11.42
CA GLN A 19 -1.84 -7.63 11.52
C GLN A 19 -1.00 -6.71 12.42
N ALA A 20 -0.68 -7.16 13.64
CA ALA A 20 0.12 -6.37 14.59
C ALA A 20 1.53 -6.05 14.04
N GLN A 21 2.13 -6.98 13.29
CA GLN A 21 3.38 -6.75 12.58
C GLN A 21 3.24 -5.64 11.53
N LEU A 22 2.24 -5.74 10.66
CA LEU A 22 2.01 -4.77 9.58
C LEU A 22 1.64 -3.38 10.13
N ASP A 23 0.85 -3.29 11.20
CA ASP A 23 0.52 -2.02 11.85
C ASP A 23 1.77 -1.35 12.43
N THR A 24 2.70 -2.14 12.96
CA THR A 24 3.99 -1.63 13.47
C THR A 24 4.88 -1.17 12.32
N GLU A 25 4.96 -1.96 11.26
CA GLU A 25 5.76 -1.66 10.08
C GLU A 25 5.27 -0.41 9.35
N HIS A 26 3.97 -0.29 9.12
CA HIS A 26 3.36 0.88 8.49
C HIS A 26 3.65 2.15 9.29
N ARG A 27 3.40 2.12 10.61
CA ARG A 27 3.72 3.26 11.49
C ARG A 27 5.21 3.61 11.48
N ALA A 28 6.10 2.62 11.46
CA ALA A 28 7.54 2.85 11.42
C ALA A 28 7.99 3.47 10.09
N ALA A 29 7.50 2.96 8.96
CA ALA A 29 7.77 3.50 7.64
C ALA A 29 7.22 4.93 7.50
N ARG A 30 6.02 5.20 8.04
CA ARG A 30 5.45 6.54 8.07
C ARG A 30 6.32 7.52 8.86
N ARG A 31 6.77 7.14 10.07
CA ARG A 31 7.68 7.98 10.87
C ARG A 31 8.97 8.31 10.12
N LYS A 32 9.56 7.33 9.42
CA LYS A 32 10.77 7.56 8.62
C LYS A 32 10.56 8.59 7.50
N LEU A 33 9.41 8.58 6.83
CA LEU A 33 9.08 9.58 5.81
C LEU A 33 8.93 10.99 6.41
N ASP A 34 8.24 11.07 7.55
CA ASP A 34 8.04 12.33 8.26
C ASP A 34 9.39 12.91 8.76
N GLU A 35 10.24 12.07 9.37
CA GLU A 35 11.58 12.43 9.83
C GLU A 35 12.50 12.87 8.68
N ALA A 36 12.43 12.19 7.54
CA ALA A 36 13.17 12.55 6.34
C ALA A 36 12.60 13.77 5.60
N ARG A 37 11.46 14.32 6.05
CA ARG A 37 10.76 15.46 5.44
C ARG A 37 10.56 15.28 3.93
N VAL A 38 10.16 14.08 3.52
CA VAL A 38 9.90 13.78 2.11
C VAL A 38 8.74 14.63 1.61
N SER A 39 8.93 15.32 0.49
CA SER A 39 7.90 16.12 -0.18
C SER A 39 7.11 15.31 -1.19
N ALA A 40 5.94 15.80 -1.58
CA ALA A 40 5.15 15.26 -2.69
C ALA A 40 5.93 15.20 -4.01
N THR A 41 6.83 16.17 -4.27
CA THR A 41 7.69 16.18 -5.47
C THR A 41 8.63 14.97 -5.49
N ARG A 42 9.38 14.75 -4.39
CA ARG A 42 10.31 13.61 -4.30
C ARG A 42 9.57 12.28 -4.35
N MET A 43 8.39 12.20 -3.73
CA MET A 43 7.53 11.02 -3.80
C MET A 43 7.05 10.78 -5.25
N THR A 44 6.67 11.84 -5.97
CA THR A 44 6.26 11.77 -7.38
C THR A 44 7.36 11.18 -8.26
N GLU A 45 8.60 11.63 -8.09
CA GLU A 45 9.77 11.10 -8.82
C GLU A 45 9.99 9.61 -8.54
N ALA A 46 9.86 9.18 -7.28
CA ALA A 46 9.95 7.77 -6.92
C ALA A 46 8.90 6.93 -7.65
N TYR A 47 7.64 7.39 -7.69
CA TYR A 47 6.58 6.70 -8.43
C TYR A 47 6.77 6.72 -9.95
N ARG A 48 7.39 7.77 -10.51
CA ARG A 48 7.76 7.79 -11.94
C ARG A 48 8.79 6.72 -12.26
N SER A 49 9.84 6.61 -11.46
CA SER A 49 10.84 5.54 -11.62
C SER A 49 10.23 4.15 -11.48
N MET A 50 9.30 3.95 -10.54
CA MET A 50 8.54 2.70 -10.42
C MET A 50 7.68 2.41 -11.66
N ALA A 51 7.09 3.43 -12.28
CA ALA A 51 6.29 3.27 -13.50
C ALA A 51 7.16 2.86 -14.71
N GLU A 52 8.33 3.48 -14.86
CA GLU A 52 9.31 3.14 -15.90
C GLU A 52 9.76 1.67 -15.77
N LYS A 53 10.19 1.27 -14.57
CA LYS A 53 10.55 -0.13 -14.27
C LYS A 53 9.36 -1.08 -14.41
N GLY A 54 8.15 -0.64 -14.06
CA GLY A 54 6.92 -1.39 -14.28
C GLY A 54 6.70 -1.70 -15.77
N ALA A 55 6.90 -0.70 -16.64
CA ALA A 55 6.75 -0.86 -18.08
C ALA A 55 7.84 -1.78 -18.67
N GLU A 56 9.10 -1.59 -18.30
CA GLU A 56 10.24 -2.35 -18.82
C GLU A 56 10.26 -3.79 -18.28
N GLU A 57 10.26 -3.92 -16.95
CA GLU A 57 10.55 -5.17 -16.25
C GLU A 57 9.29 -5.85 -15.70
N GLY A 58 8.17 -5.14 -15.60
CA GLY A 58 6.96 -5.70 -15.01
C GLY A 58 6.98 -5.65 -13.50
N ALA A 59 7.79 -4.75 -12.94
CA ALA A 59 8.04 -4.69 -11.52
C ALA A 59 6.76 -4.36 -10.72
N PHE A 60 6.45 -5.22 -9.77
CA PHE A 60 5.50 -4.99 -8.71
C PHE A 60 6.26 -4.65 -7.44
N TYR A 61 5.79 -3.65 -6.71
CA TYR A 61 6.41 -3.20 -5.48
C TYR A 61 5.55 -3.57 -4.29
N ARG A 62 6.17 -4.11 -3.25
CA ARG A 62 5.46 -4.35 -2.01
C ARG A 62 4.93 -3.02 -1.49
N THR A 63 3.66 -3.03 -1.05
CA THR A 63 2.95 -1.83 -0.64
C THR A 63 2.14 -2.12 0.60
N LEU A 64 2.26 -1.23 1.59
CA LEU A 64 1.40 -1.19 2.76
C LEU A 64 0.43 -0.02 2.64
N TYR A 65 -0.79 -0.20 3.11
CA TYR A 65 -1.80 0.85 3.12
C TYR A 65 -2.76 0.61 4.29
N LEU A 66 -3.43 1.66 4.74
CA LEU A 66 -4.46 1.53 5.75
C LEU A 66 -5.82 1.35 5.09
N ARG A 67 -6.61 0.42 5.62
CA ARG A 67 -8.01 0.27 5.26
C ARG A 67 -8.90 0.59 6.45
N SER A 68 -9.86 1.50 6.28
CA SER A 68 -10.89 1.77 7.29
C SER A 68 -11.79 0.56 7.50
N HIS A 69 -11.99 0.18 8.75
CA HIS A 69 -12.86 -0.88 9.22
C HIS A 69 -13.54 -0.43 10.50
N ASP A 70 -14.84 -0.11 10.41
CA ASP A 70 -15.63 0.48 11.48
C ASP A 70 -14.89 1.67 12.14
N ASP A 71 -14.48 1.52 13.39
CA ASP A 71 -13.82 2.56 14.19
C ASP A 71 -12.28 2.54 14.10
N ALA A 72 -11.69 1.67 13.28
CA ALA A 72 -10.25 1.47 13.18
C ALA A 72 -9.73 1.56 11.75
N ALA A 73 -8.44 1.91 11.60
CA ALA A 73 -7.71 1.79 10.35
C ALA A 73 -6.66 0.69 10.49
N LEU A 74 -6.79 -0.37 9.70
CA LEU A 74 -5.94 -1.56 9.78
C LEU A 74 -4.96 -1.60 8.61
N ALA A 75 -3.68 -1.89 8.89
CA ALA A 75 -2.69 -2.07 7.85
C ALA A 75 -2.99 -3.32 7.01
N CYS A 76 -3.01 -3.13 5.69
CA CYS A 76 -3.14 -4.15 4.68
C CYS A 76 -1.85 -4.21 3.87
N GLU A 77 -1.63 -5.33 3.17
CA GLU A 77 -0.46 -5.54 2.32
C GLU A 77 -0.88 -5.98 0.92
N GLY A 78 -0.13 -5.53 -0.08
CA GLY A 78 -0.24 -6.04 -1.43
C GLY A 78 0.99 -5.73 -2.27
N TRP A 79 0.89 -6.13 -3.54
CA TRP A 79 1.85 -5.82 -4.59
C TRP A 79 1.25 -4.80 -5.54
N LEU A 80 1.90 -3.65 -5.68
CA LEU A 80 1.45 -2.54 -6.51
C LEU A 80 2.26 -2.50 -7.81
N PHE A 81 1.56 -2.65 -8.93
CA PHE A 81 2.09 -2.42 -10.27
C PHE A 81 1.75 -1.00 -10.70
N VAL A 82 2.75 -0.12 -10.74
CA VAL A 82 2.57 1.28 -11.15
C VAL A 82 2.55 1.35 -12.68
N ARG A 83 1.43 1.80 -13.26
CA ARG A 83 1.25 1.86 -14.72
C ARG A 83 1.70 3.19 -15.31
N ARG A 84 1.33 4.29 -14.65
CA ARG A 84 1.73 5.64 -15.05
C ARG A 84 1.49 6.65 -13.95
N VAL A 85 2.24 7.74 -14.01
CA VAL A 85 2.07 8.94 -13.17
C VAL A 85 1.60 10.09 -14.05
N LEU A 86 0.57 10.81 -13.61
CA LEU A 86 -0.05 11.93 -14.29
C LEU A 86 0.08 13.15 -13.39
N SER A 87 0.59 14.27 -13.91
CA SER A 87 0.70 15.53 -13.16
C SER A 87 -0.07 16.61 -13.92
N GLU A 88 -1.22 17.03 -13.39
CA GLU A 88 -2.08 18.07 -13.98
C GLU A 88 -2.66 18.96 -12.87
N GLY A 89 -2.68 20.29 -13.07
CA GLY A 89 -3.43 21.22 -12.22
C GLY A 89 -3.03 21.24 -10.73
N GLY A 90 -1.77 20.94 -10.39
CA GLY A 90 -1.28 20.94 -9.00
C GLY A 90 -1.53 19.64 -8.23
N SER A 91 -2.10 18.61 -8.86
CA SER A 91 -2.27 17.26 -8.29
C SER A 91 -1.47 16.24 -9.10
N THR A 92 -0.77 15.33 -8.41
CA THR A 92 -0.16 14.16 -9.04
C THR A 92 -1.01 12.92 -8.77
N ARG A 93 -1.49 12.28 -9.85
CA ARG A 93 -2.24 11.02 -9.81
C ARG A 93 -1.36 9.86 -10.27
N VAL A 94 -1.49 8.72 -9.62
CA VAL A 94 -0.82 7.47 -10.00
C VAL A 94 -1.89 6.47 -10.38
N ARG A 95 -1.82 5.92 -11.60
CA ARG A 95 -2.67 4.80 -12.00
C ARG A 95 -1.88 3.51 -11.78
N ALA A 96 -2.44 2.60 -10.99
CA ALA A 96 -1.77 1.37 -10.61
C ALA A 96 -2.74 0.18 -10.56
N THR A 97 -2.20 -1.02 -10.46
CA THR A 97 -2.95 -2.25 -10.19
C THR A 97 -2.43 -2.85 -8.88
N LEU A 98 -3.32 -3.13 -7.94
CA LEU A 98 -3.02 -3.68 -6.63
C LEU A 98 -3.42 -5.16 -6.59
N LEU A 99 -2.48 -6.01 -6.19
CA LEU A 99 -2.73 -7.41 -5.82
C LEU A 99 -2.67 -7.51 -4.30
N GLU A 100 -3.82 -7.57 -3.64
CA GLU A 100 -3.88 -7.72 -2.17
C GLU A 100 -3.33 -9.10 -1.75
N THR A 101 -2.43 -9.12 -0.77
CA THR A 101 -1.85 -10.34 -0.20
C THR A 101 -2.10 -10.48 1.29
N PHE A 102 -2.61 -9.43 1.95
CA PHE A 102 -3.08 -9.54 3.32
C PHE A 102 -4.17 -8.52 3.64
N ARG A 103 -5.22 -9.01 4.31
CA ARG A 103 -6.17 -8.23 5.11
C ARG A 103 -6.63 -9.08 6.29
N LEU A 104 -6.90 -8.47 7.45
CA LEU A 104 -7.26 -9.22 8.66
C LEU A 104 -8.38 -10.25 8.43
N ALA A 105 -9.44 -9.87 7.72
CA ALA A 105 -10.59 -10.73 7.47
C ALA A 105 -10.27 -11.98 6.64
N ASN A 106 -9.24 -11.93 5.79
CA ASN A 106 -8.88 -13.04 4.89
C ASN A 106 -7.55 -13.70 5.27
N GLY A 107 -6.78 -13.09 6.18
CA GLY A 107 -5.42 -13.51 6.50
C GLY A 107 -4.45 -13.27 5.34
N GLN A 108 -3.39 -14.10 5.28
CA GLN A 108 -2.41 -14.09 4.20
C GLN A 108 -2.96 -14.79 2.96
N LEU A 109 -2.78 -14.17 1.81
CA LEU A 109 -3.22 -14.65 0.50
C LEU A 109 -2.01 -14.68 -0.44
N GLU A 110 -2.00 -15.69 -1.31
CA GLU A 110 -1.07 -15.72 -2.44
C GLU A 110 -1.48 -14.67 -3.49
N PRO A 111 -0.52 -14.04 -4.20
CA PRO A 111 -0.84 -13.16 -5.31
C PRO A 111 -1.78 -13.81 -6.34
N GLY A 112 -2.76 -13.04 -6.81
CA GLY A 112 -3.76 -13.52 -7.78
C GLY A 112 -4.87 -14.39 -7.21
N LYS A 113 -4.90 -14.68 -5.89
CA LYS A 113 -6.05 -15.34 -5.25
C LYS A 113 -7.28 -14.43 -5.17
N THR A 114 -7.07 -13.13 -5.10
CA THR A 114 -8.11 -12.12 -5.26
C THR A 114 -7.96 -11.43 -6.61
N PRO A 115 -9.05 -10.94 -7.22
CA PRO A 115 -8.99 -10.16 -8.44
C PRO A 115 -8.04 -8.97 -8.31
N ALA A 116 -7.33 -8.67 -9.40
CA ALA A 116 -6.48 -7.51 -9.46
C ALA A 116 -7.32 -6.22 -9.41
N GLU A 117 -6.99 -5.32 -8.49
CA GLU A 117 -7.74 -4.10 -8.29
C GLU A 117 -7.06 -2.93 -9.00
N LYS A 118 -7.78 -2.25 -9.90
CA LYS A 118 -7.31 -0.99 -10.48
C LYS A 118 -7.49 0.10 -9.43
N VAL A 119 -6.41 0.79 -9.08
CA VAL A 119 -6.43 1.89 -8.10
C VAL A 119 -5.86 3.16 -8.72
N THR A 120 -6.40 4.28 -8.27
CA THR A 120 -5.91 5.62 -8.57
C THR A 120 -5.50 6.27 -7.28
N LEU A 121 -4.22 6.57 -7.17
CA LEU A 121 -3.65 7.24 -6.00
C LEU A 121 -3.44 8.72 -6.31
N GLU A 122 -3.48 9.54 -5.28
CA GLU A 122 -3.09 10.94 -5.33
C GLU A 122 -1.95 11.19 -4.35
N ILE A 123 -0.91 11.86 -4.83
CA ILE A 123 0.25 12.28 -4.03
C ILE A 123 0.10 13.77 -3.73
N TYR A 124 0.13 14.14 -2.44
CA TYR A 124 -0.03 15.52 -2.01
C TYR A 124 0.69 15.77 -0.67
N ASP A 125 1.02 17.03 -0.39
CA ASP A 125 1.53 17.44 0.93
C ASP A 125 0.36 17.81 1.85
N GLN A 126 0.27 17.15 3.00
CA GLN A 126 -0.71 17.45 4.04
C GLN A 126 -0.12 18.42 5.06
N LEU A 127 -0.85 19.48 5.40
CA LEU A 127 -0.54 20.33 6.54
C LEU A 127 -0.96 19.67 7.85
N LEU A 128 -0.02 19.53 8.79
CA LEU A 128 -0.23 19.01 10.13
C LEU A 128 -0.34 20.17 11.11
N VAL A 129 -1.57 20.69 11.28
CA VAL A 129 -1.87 21.86 12.12
C VAL A 129 -1.41 21.63 13.56
N ASP A 130 -1.68 20.45 14.12
CA ASP A 130 -1.33 20.07 15.50
C ASP A 130 0.19 19.87 15.73
N LYS A 131 1.00 19.95 14.65
CA LYS A 131 2.46 19.82 14.70
C LYS A 131 3.16 21.08 14.23
N GLY A 132 2.63 22.25 14.59
CA GLY A 132 3.22 23.54 14.27
C GLY A 132 3.24 23.84 12.77
N MET A 133 2.18 23.45 12.05
CA MET A 133 2.05 23.61 10.60
C MET A 133 3.12 22.89 9.76
N ALA A 134 3.70 21.80 10.29
CA ALA A 134 4.58 20.94 9.52
C ALA A 134 3.87 20.32 8.30
N THR A 135 4.58 20.10 7.21
CA THR A 135 4.08 19.38 6.03
C THR A 135 4.50 17.92 6.05
N ALA A 136 3.60 17.01 5.69
CA ALA A 136 3.92 15.60 5.50
C ALA A 136 3.30 15.07 4.20
N VAL A 137 4.08 14.37 3.39
CA VAL A 137 3.57 13.76 2.16
C VAL A 137 2.55 12.66 2.44
N ARG A 138 1.51 12.57 1.63
CA ARG A 138 0.53 11.50 1.64
C ARG A 138 0.30 10.96 0.25
N VAL A 139 -0.04 9.67 0.23
CA VAL A 139 -0.48 8.95 -0.95
C VAL A 139 -1.77 8.24 -0.59
N ASP A 140 -2.89 8.69 -1.11
CA ASP A 140 -4.20 8.13 -0.80
C ASP A 140 -4.90 7.65 -2.05
N ARG A 141 -5.78 6.66 -1.92
CA ARG A 141 -6.67 6.29 -3.02
C ARG A 141 -7.79 7.30 -3.16
N VAL A 142 -8.22 7.51 -4.41
CA VAL A 142 -9.22 8.53 -4.76
C VAL A 142 -10.36 8.03 -5.62
N ASP A 143 -10.27 6.81 -6.14
CA ASP A 143 -11.27 6.16 -6.99
C ASP A 143 -12.00 5.02 -6.27
N GLY A 144 -12.00 5.03 -4.94
CA GLY A 144 -12.69 4.07 -4.12
C GLY A 144 -12.62 4.46 -2.65
N ASP A 145 -13.46 3.81 -1.85
CA ASP A 145 -13.57 4.13 -0.44
C ASP A 145 -12.58 3.32 0.40
N ARG A 146 -12.20 3.89 1.54
CA ARG A 146 -11.57 3.22 2.69
C ARG A 146 -10.09 2.91 2.59
N GLN A 147 -9.36 3.18 1.50
CA GLN A 147 -7.91 2.93 1.43
C GLN A 147 -7.11 4.24 1.45
N VAL A 148 -6.20 4.38 2.41
CA VAL A 148 -5.40 5.61 2.59
C VAL A 148 -3.98 5.29 3.02
N GLN A 149 -3.10 6.29 2.97
CA GLN A 149 -1.72 6.23 3.46
C GLN A 149 -0.92 5.06 2.86
N PHE A 150 -0.92 4.99 1.54
CA PHE A 150 -0.11 4.04 0.77
C PHE A 150 1.39 4.33 0.98
N LEU A 151 2.14 3.27 1.27
CA LEU A 151 3.59 3.25 1.43
C LEU A 151 4.15 2.13 0.53
N THR A 152 4.75 2.53 -0.59
CA THR A 152 5.29 1.62 -1.61
C THR A 152 6.80 1.56 -1.50
N PHE A 153 7.35 0.34 -1.36
CA PHE A 153 8.76 0.11 -1.06
C PHE A 153 9.54 -0.15 -2.36
N SER A 154 10.35 0.81 -2.81
CA SER A 154 11.11 0.74 -4.06
C SER A 154 12.18 -0.36 -4.08
N ASP A 155 12.65 -0.77 -2.90
CA ASP A 155 13.66 -1.81 -2.67
C ASP A 155 13.08 -3.22 -2.59
N GLN A 156 11.74 -3.36 -2.58
CA GLN A 156 11.04 -4.64 -2.46
C GLN A 156 10.19 -4.89 -3.70
N ALA A 157 10.85 -5.32 -4.78
CA ALA A 157 10.25 -5.51 -6.08
C ALA A 157 10.23 -6.99 -6.54
N ARG A 158 9.23 -7.34 -7.35
CA ARG A 158 9.08 -8.66 -7.99
C ARG A 158 8.59 -8.51 -9.43
N GLY A 159 9.18 -9.23 -10.38
CA GLY A 159 8.77 -9.22 -11.80
C GLY A 159 7.87 -10.38 -12.23
N ASP A 160 7.72 -11.40 -11.38
CA ASP A 160 7.03 -12.66 -11.71
C ASP A 160 5.51 -12.60 -11.61
N LEU A 161 4.93 -11.46 -11.20
CA LEU A 161 3.51 -11.33 -10.91
C LEU A 161 2.65 -10.86 -12.11
N ARG A 162 3.26 -10.60 -13.28
CA ARG A 162 2.55 -10.09 -14.49
C ARG A 162 1.35 -10.94 -14.90
N GLN A 163 1.42 -12.26 -14.71
CA GLN A 163 0.36 -13.21 -15.04
C GLN A 163 -0.95 -12.98 -14.28
N HIS A 164 -0.91 -12.22 -13.18
CA HIS A 164 -2.06 -11.92 -12.33
C HIS A 164 -2.73 -10.57 -12.66
N LEU A 165 -2.34 -9.89 -13.74
CA LEU A 165 -2.92 -8.60 -14.16
C LEU A 165 -4.23 -8.71 -14.94
N ASN A 166 -4.66 -9.92 -15.27
CA ASN A 166 -5.82 -10.21 -16.12
C ASN A 166 -7.13 -10.18 -15.35
#